data_AF-A0A701QY99-F1
#
_entry.id   AF-A0A701QY99-F1
#
_cell.length_a   1.000
_cell.length_b   1.000
_cell.length_c   1.000
_cell.angle_alpha   90.00
_cell.angle_beta   90.00
_cell.angle_gamma   90.00
#
_symmetry.space_group_name_H-M   'P 1'
#
loop_
_entity.id
_entity.type
_entity.pdbx_description
1 polymer ?
#
loop_
_entity_poly.entity_id
_entity_poly.type
_entity_poly.pdbx_seq_one_letter_code
_entity_poly.pdbx_strand_id
1 'polypeptide(L)'
;MQTIYEPGGFTPLVRVETGTEALATTRPQRSLAEKLRQEGNEDGTEMAFPAELVRHLDRLENELRRNAVSEESRKWLAQCGLTAEQMAGQLDAQTEPER
;
A
#
# COMPACT_ATOMS: atom_id res chain seq x y z
N MET A 1 53.56 14.79 5.09
CA MET A 1 52.33 15.56 4.80
C MET A 1 51.19 14.55 4.78
N GLN A 2 50.39 14.53 5.85
CA GLN A 2 49.31 13.56 6.07
C GLN A 2 48.06 14.39 6.37
N THR A 3 47.14 14.40 5.42
CA THR A 3 45.92 15.21 5.48
C THR A 3 44.85 14.44 6.24
N ILE A 4 44.45 15.00 7.38
CA ILE A 4 43.30 14.58 8.17
C ILE A 4 42.06 15.20 7.50
N TYR A 5 41.01 14.42 7.26
CA TYR A 5 39.70 14.93 6.80
C TYR A 5 38.76 15.07 8.01
N GLU A 6 38.17 16.25 8.16
CA GLU A 6 37.23 16.60 9.21
C GLU A 6 35.85 15.93 8.97
N PRO A 7 35.15 15.45 10.01
CA PRO A 7 33.82 14.88 9.90
C PRO A 7 32.76 15.98 9.99
N GLY A 8 32.23 16.44 8.86
CA GLY A 8 31.23 17.50 8.84
C GLY A 8 30.43 17.57 7.56
N GLY A 9 29.33 16.81 7.51
CA GLY A 9 28.15 17.15 6.69
C GLY A 9 28.30 16.97 5.18
N PHE A 10 28.41 15.73 4.71
CA PHE A 10 27.97 15.45 3.34
C PHE A 10 26.43 15.48 3.32
N THR A 11 25.86 16.64 3.01
CA THR A 11 24.44 16.77 2.71
C THR A 11 24.25 16.44 1.23
N PRO A 12 23.72 15.27 0.85
CA PRO A 12 23.45 14.98 -0.54
C PRO A 12 22.41 15.96 -1.08
N LEU A 13 22.76 16.60 -2.20
CA LEU A 13 21.90 17.46 -3.01
C LEU A 13 20.78 16.62 -3.66
N VAL A 14 19.71 16.32 -2.92
CA VAL A 14 18.45 15.90 -3.54
C VAL A 14 17.72 17.15 -4.00
N ARG A 15 17.73 17.35 -5.32
CA ARG A 15 16.86 18.31 -6.01
C ARG A 15 15.43 17.81 -5.87
N VAL A 16 14.69 18.31 -4.88
CA VAL A 16 13.24 18.14 -4.83
C VAL A 16 12.67 19.11 -5.85
N GLU A 17 12.51 18.67 -7.10
CA GLU A 17 11.58 19.34 -8.01
C GLU A 17 10.19 19.09 -7.44
N THR A 18 9.73 20.04 -6.61
CA THR A 18 8.35 20.13 -6.15
C THR A 18 7.47 20.46 -7.35
N GLY A 19 7.23 19.45 -8.19
CA GLY A 19 6.19 19.41 -9.20
C GLY A 19 4.98 18.64 -8.68
N THR A 20 4.54 18.93 -7.45
CA THR A 20 3.37 18.28 -6.84
C THR A 20 2.28 19.29 -6.51
N GLU A 21 2.13 20.33 -7.34
CA GLU A 21 1.00 21.26 -7.30
C GLU A 21 -0.08 20.90 -8.35
N ALA A 22 -0.40 19.61 -8.52
CA ALA A 22 -1.54 19.17 -9.34
C ALA A 22 -2.19 17.83 -8.92
N LEU A 23 -1.99 17.33 -7.69
CA LEU A 23 -2.62 16.09 -7.23
C LEU A 23 -3.27 16.22 -5.83
N ALA A 24 -3.65 17.44 -5.46
CA ALA A 24 -4.24 17.75 -4.15
C ALA A 24 -5.78 17.61 -4.06
N THR A 25 -6.45 16.94 -5.00
CA THR A 25 -7.92 16.69 -4.89
C THR A 25 -8.36 15.26 -5.20
N THR A 26 -7.43 14.37 -5.53
CA THR A 26 -7.70 12.93 -5.60
C THR A 26 -6.46 12.25 -5.08
N ARG A 27 -6.30 12.22 -3.74
CA ARG A 27 -5.46 11.17 -3.16
C ARG A 27 -6.12 9.87 -3.62
N PRO A 28 -5.47 9.03 -4.46
CA PRO A 28 -6.00 7.72 -4.72
C PRO A 28 -6.08 7.04 -3.34
N GLN A 29 -7.28 6.69 -2.90
CA GLN A 29 -7.41 5.79 -1.76
C GLN A 29 -6.53 4.58 -2.09
N ARG A 30 -5.48 4.31 -1.28
CA ARG A 30 -4.57 3.19 -1.59
C ARG A 30 -5.40 1.92 -1.76
N SER A 31 -5.28 1.29 -2.92
CA SER A 31 -6.04 0.07 -3.23
C SER A 31 -5.67 -1.06 -2.27
N LEU A 32 -6.59 -2.01 -2.08
CA LEU A 32 -6.41 -3.17 -1.19
C LEU A 32 -5.13 -3.95 -1.51
N ALA A 33 -4.83 -4.15 -2.80
CA ALA A 33 -3.60 -4.80 -3.24
C ALA A 33 -2.34 -4.03 -2.85
N GLU A 34 -2.38 -2.69 -2.83
CA GLU A 34 -1.23 -1.87 -2.45
C GLU A 34 -0.99 -1.92 -0.94
N LYS A 35 -2.04 -1.93 -0.13
CA LYS A 35 -1.96 -2.08 1.34
C LYS A 35 -1.32 -3.41 1.74
N LEU A 36 -1.85 -4.50 1.18
CA LEU A 36 -1.34 -5.84 1.43
C LEU A 36 0.13 -6.00 1.00
N ARG A 37 0.56 -5.29 -0.06
CA ARG A 37 1.98 -5.26 -0.45
C ARG A 37 2.84 -4.52 0.55
N GLN A 38 2.37 -3.39 1.08
CA GLN A 38 3.11 -2.59 2.05
C GLN A 38 3.30 -3.35 3.36
N GLU A 39 2.26 -4.01 3.86
CA GLU A 39 2.34 -4.85 5.06
C GLU A 39 3.31 -6.03 4.86
N GLY A 40 3.30 -6.66 3.68
CA GLY A 40 4.26 -7.71 3.33
C GLY A 40 5.69 -7.20 3.09
N ASN A 41 5.87 -5.89 2.90
CA ASN A 41 7.16 -5.25 2.63
C ASN A 41 7.86 -4.74 3.89
N GLU A 42 7.16 -4.65 5.04
CA GLU A 42 7.76 -4.28 6.33
C GLU A 42 8.89 -5.23 6.77
N ASP A 43 8.88 -6.48 6.29
CA ASP A 43 9.95 -7.46 6.52
C ASP A 43 11.15 -7.28 5.56
N GLY A 44 11.12 -6.28 4.67
CA GLY A 44 12.17 -6.06 3.66
C GLY A 44 12.12 -7.01 2.47
N THR A 45 11.14 -7.92 2.42
CA THR A 45 10.87 -8.77 1.26
C THR A 45 9.92 -8.05 0.31
N GLU A 46 10.39 -7.71 -0.89
CA GLU A 46 9.54 -7.14 -1.93
C GLU A 46 8.61 -8.21 -2.51
N MET A 47 7.48 -8.47 -1.84
CA MET A 47 6.43 -9.33 -2.39
C MET A 47 5.64 -8.55 -3.45
N ALA A 48 5.99 -8.77 -4.71
CA ALA A 48 5.17 -8.32 -5.83
C ALA A 48 3.98 -9.29 -6.01
N PHE A 49 2.75 -8.79 -5.92
CA PHE A 49 1.60 -9.62 -6.26
C PHE A 49 1.53 -9.85 -7.77
N PRO A 50 1.32 -11.10 -8.23
CA PRO A 50 1.00 -11.37 -9.62
C PRO A 50 -0.29 -10.66 -10.05
N ALA A 51 -0.35 -10.28 -11.33
CA ALA A 51 -1.47 -9.52 -11.89
C ALA A 51 -2.84 -10.19 -11.71
N GLU A 52 -2.88 -11.53 -11.67
CA GLU A 52 -4.10 -12.28 -11.40
C GLU A 52 -4.65 -12.01 -9.99
N LEU A 53 -3.81 -12.05 -8.95
CA LEU A 53 -4.23 -11.75 -7.57
C LEU A 53 -4.66 -10.28 -7.45
N VAL A 54 -3.95 -9.36 -8.10
CA VAL A 54 -4.33 -7.93 -8.10
C VAL A 54 -5.73 -7.73 -8.69
N ARG A 55 -6.10 -8.47 -9.75
CA ARG A 55 -7.45 -8.40 -10.34
C ARG A 55 -8.52 -8.96 -9.41
N HIS A 56 -8.23 -10.05 -8.68
CA HIS A 56 -9.14 -10.56 -7.65
C HIS A 56 -9.34 -9.56 -6.50
N LEU A 57 -8.25 -8.92 -6.06
CA LEU A 57 -8.28 -7.91 -5.00
C LEU A 57 -9.00 -6.63 -5.43
N ASP A 58 -8.82 -6.16 -6.68
CA ASP A 58 -9.51 -4.99 -7.23
C ASP A 58 -11.03 -5.21 -7.31
N ARG A 59 -11.44 -6.38 -7.82
CA ARG A 59 -12.85 -6.78 -7.80
C ARG A 59 -13.40 -6.83 -6.37
N LEU A 60 -12.68 -7.49 -5.47
CA LEU A 60 -13.06 -7.61 -4.07
C LEU A 60 -13.17 -6.24 -3.40
N GLU A 61 -12.25 -5.31 -3.66
CA GLU A 61 -12.31 -3.94 -3.14
C GLU A 61 -13.61 -3.24 -3.57
N ASN A 62 -13.97 -3.34 -4.84
CA ASN A 62 -15.22 -2.77 -5.35
C ASN A 62 -16.44 -3.41 -4.68
N GLU A 63 -16.43 -4.73 -4.51
CA GLU A 63 -17.49 -5.45 -3.80
C GLU A 63 -17.59 -5.06 -2.33
N LEU A 64 -16.46 -4.92 -1.63
CA LEU A 64 -16.39 -4.47 -0.23
C LEU A 64 -16.90 -3.05 -0.07
N ARG A 65 -16.50 -2.12 -0.96
CA ARG A 65 -16.98 -0.74 -0.99
C ARG A 65 -18.50 -0.65 -1.19
N ARG A 66 -19.08 -1.60 -1.93
CA ARG A 66 -20.52 -1.70 -2.16
C ARG A 66 -21.23 -2.58 -1.13
N ASN A 67 -20.50 -3.11 -0.15
CA ASN A 67 -20.97 -4.08 0.83
C ASN A 67 -21.67 -5.30 0.20
N ALA A 68 -21.22 -5.71 -0.98
CA ALA A 68 -21.85 -6.72 -1.84
C ALA A 68 -20.82 -7.76 -2.31
N VAL A 69 -20.15 -8.41 -1.34
CA VAL A 69 -19.13 -9.44 -1.61
C VAL A 69 -19.76 -10.71 -2.15
N SER A 70 -19.41 -11.10 -3.38
CA SER A 70 -19.86 -12.35 -4.00
C SER A 70 -19.34 -13.57 -3.26
N GLU A 71 -20.08 -14.68 -3.38
CA GLU A 71 -19.66 -15.98 -2.85
C GLU A 71 -18.33 -16.47 -3.44
N GLU A 72 -18.07 -16.16 -4.72
CA GLU A 72 -16.80 -16.47 -5.38
C GLU A 72 -15.62 -15.81 -4.67
N SER A 73 -15.72 -14.51 -4.41
CA SER A 73 -14.71 -13.74 -3.69
C SER A 73 -14.55 -14.23 -2.25
N ARG A 74 -15.64 -14.61 -1.58
CA ARG A 74 -15.61 -15.23 -0.24
C ARG A 74 -14.90 -16.58 -0.24
N LYS A 75 -15.15 -17.43 -1.25
CA LYS A 75 -14.50 -18.73 -1.41
C LYS A 75 -13.02 -18.58 -1.75
N TRP A 76 -12.65 -17.60 -2.57
CA TRP A 76 -11.25 -17.26 -2.86
C TRP A 76 -10.53 -16.82 -1.59
N LEU A 77 -11.13 -15.91 -0.81
CA LEU A 77 -10.60 -15.49 0.49
C LEU A 77 -10.41 -16.68 1.45
N ALA A 78 -11.41 -17.56 1.56
CA ALA A 78 -11.33 -18.74 2.40
C ALA A 78 -10.20 -19.70 1.97
N GLN A 79 -9.92 -19.82 0.67
CA GLN A 79 -8.77 -20.60 0.17
C GLN A 79 -7.43 -19.95 0.54
N CYS A 80 -7.36 -18.63 0.59
CA CYS A 80 -6.20 -17.90 1.09
C CYS A 80 -6.12 -17.85 2.62
N GLY A 81 -7.12 -18.35 3.36
CA GLY A 81 -7.19 -18.23 4.82
C GLY A 81 -7.57 -16.82 5.31
N LEU A 82 -8.16 -16.00 4.45
CA LEU A 82 -8.53 -14.61 4.70
C LEU A 82 -10.06 -14.48 4.78
N THR A 83 -10.55 -13.38 5.36
CA THR A 83 -11.99 -13.09 5.44
C THR A 83 -12.32 -11.74 4.84
N ALA A 84 -13.56 -11.60 4.34
CA ALA A 84 -14.01 -10.35 3.74
C ALA A 84 -14.05 -9.21 4.76
N GLU A 85 -14.37 -9.51 6.02
CA GLU A 85 -14.34 -8.56 7.13
C GLU A 85 -12.91 -8.07 7.43
N GLN A 86 -11.91 -8.96 7.41
CA GLN A 86 -10.51 -8.56 7.55
C GLN A 86 -10.10 -7.60 6.42
N MET A 87 -10.45 -7.94 5.18
CA MET A 87 -10.18 -7.11 4.00
C MET A 87 -10.93 -5.76 4.05
N ALA A 88 -12.15 -5.74 4.58
CA ALA A 88 -12.90 -4.51 4.83
C ALA A 88 -12.19 -3.62 5.87
N GLY A 89 -11.68 -4.22 6.95
CA GLY A 89 -10.88 -3.53 7.96
C GLY A 89 -9.63 -2.88 7.37
N GLN A 90 -8.95 -3.57 6.44
CA GLN A 90 -7.81 -2.97 5.72
C GLN A 90 -8.23 -1.76 4.90
N LEU A 91 -9.43 -1.74 4.32
CA LEU A 91 -9.95 -0.57 3.59
C LEU A 91 -10.21 0.62 4.52
N ASP A 92 -10.80 0.37 5.70
CA ASP A 92 -11.23 1.36 6.67
C ASP A 92 -10.09 1.95 7.52
N ALA A 93 -9.06 1.14 7.81
CA ALA A 93 -7.89 1.51 8.63
C ALA A 93 -7.06 2.70 8.12
N GLN A 94 -7.37 3.27 6.94
CA GLN A 94 -6.74 4.50 6.43
C GLN A 94 -7.32 5.80 7.01
N THR A 95 -8.33 5.74 7.88
CA THR A 95 -9.07 6.94 8.31
C THR A 95 -8.59 7.53 9.64
N GLU A 96 -7.64 6.91 10.37
CA GLU A 96 -7.06 7.51 11.59
C GLU A 96 -5.53 7.42 11.62
N PRO A 97 -4.81 8.45 11.12
CA PRO A 97 -3.54 8.79 11.73
C PRO A 97 -3.86 9.48 13.07
N GLU A 98 -4.04 8.71 14.14
CA GLU A 98 -3.82 9.28 15.48
C GLU A 98 -2.32 9.58 15.59
N ARG A 99 -1.94 10.86 15.42
CA ARG A 99 -0.83 11.56 16.11
C ARG A 99 -0.77 13.04 15.75
#